data_AF-A0A820PMH4-F1
#
_entry.id   AF-A0A820PMH4-F1
#
_cell.length_a   1.000
_cell.length_b   1.000
_cell.length_c   1.000
_cell.angle_alpha   90.00
_cell.angle_beta   90.00
_cell.angle_gamma   90.00
#
_symmetry.space_group_name_H-M   'P 1'
#
loop_
_entity.id
_entity.type
_entity.pdbx_description
1 polymer ?
#
loop_
_entity_poly.entity_id
_entity_poly.type
_entity_poly.pdbx_seq_one_letter_code
_entity_poly.pdbx_strand_id
1 'polypeptide(L)'
;SPKPSPSPTILVPSTASTNNNNNNNNASILEPLDTTYVANVVRKLLAQHNIGQRIFARYILSLSQGTVSELLSKPKCWSKLTEKGKESYRKMWCWANSEESILTLKSISPRKGMNNRSKDNPYPAVSTKHTDPATHQKIVQILADAQKQQ
;
A
#
# COMPACT_ATOMS: atom_id res chain seq x y z
N SER A 1 -33.26 50.68 48.26
CA SER A 1 -33.13 50.92 46.81
C SER A 1 -32.17 49.92 46.20
N PRO A 2 -32.62 48.93 45.40
CA PRO A 2 -31.73 48.13 44.57
C PRO A 2 -31.64 48.72 43.14
N LYS A 3 -30.41 48.81 42.61
CA LYS A 3 -30.12 49.27 41.24
C LYS A 3 -30.48 48.17 40.21
N PRO A 4 -30.96 48.53 39.01
CA PRO A 4 -31.33 47.58 37.96
C PRO A 4 -30.12 47.08 37.13
N SER A 5 -30.24 45.85 36.62
CA SER A 5 -29.35 45.18 35.65
C SER A 5 -30.08 45.02 34.30
N PRO A 6 -29.45 44.48 33.24
CA PRO A 6 -28.73 45.15 32.16
C PRO A 6 -29.56 45.38 30.88
N SER A 7 -29.15 46.34 30.04
CA SER A 7 -29.72 46.59 28.70
C SER A 7 -29.19 45.61 27.62
N PRO A 8 -29.96 45.38 26.53
CA PRO A 8 -29.65 44.39 25.51
C PRO A 8 -28.70 44.92 24.44
N THR A 9 -27.61 44.21 24.15
CA THR A 9 -26.78 44.47 22.96
C THR A 9 -27.25 43.57 21.82
N ILE A 10 -28.05 44.14 20.92
CA ILE A 10 -28.31 43.58 19.59
C ILE A 10 -27.07 43.84 18.73
N LEU A 11 -26.44 42.79 18.20
CA LEU A 11 -25.43 42.90 17.15
C LEU A 11 -25.68 41.88 16.04
N VAL A 12 -26.17 42.39 14.91
CA VAL A 12 -26.16 41.81 13.55
C VAL A 12 -26.54 43.00 12.62
N PRO A 13 -26.08 43.15 11.35
CA PRO A 13 -25.54 42.17 10.39
C PRO A 13 -24.28 42.54 9.55
N SER A 14 -23.74 41.50 8.89
CA SER A 14 -23.23 41.42 7.50
C SER A 14 -21.97 42.17 7.03
N THR A 15 -20.92 41.38 6.74
CA THR A 15 -20.07 41.40 5.52
C THR A 15 -19.38 40.02 5.45
N ALA A 16 -19.11 39.32 4.36
CA ALA A 16 -19.35 39.46 2.93
C ALA A 16 -19.25 38.05 2.32
N SER A 17 -20.10 37.73 1.35
CA SER A 17 -19.79 36.69 0.36
C SER A 17 -18.60 37.18 -0.47
N THR A 18 -17.45 36.52 -0.33
CA THR A 18 -16.41 36.55 -1.35
C THR A 18 -16.22 35.13 -1.85
N ASN A 19 -16.86 34.89 -2.98
CA ASN A 19 -16.56 33.85 -3.93
C ASN A 19 -15.11 34.04 -4.40
N ASN A 20 -14.25 33.04 -4.29
CA ASN A 20 -13.06 32.97 -5.13
C ASN A 20 -12.72 31.54 -5.51
N ASN A 21 -12.66 31.37 -6.82
CA ASN A 21 -12.51 30.16 -7.60
C ASN A 21 -11.21 29.39 -7.34
N ASN A 22 -11.26 28.12 -7.76
CA ASN A 22 -10.14 27.27 -8.22
C ASN A 22 -9.39 26.45 -7.16
N ASN A 23 -9.93 25.27 -6.83
CA ASN A 23 -9.29 23.95 -7.03
C ASN A 23 -10.02 22.86 -6.21
N ASN A 24 -11.12 22.34 -6.74
CA ASN A 24 -12.00 21.33 -6.12
C ASN A 24 -11.39 19.92 -5.95
N ASN A 25 -10.06 19.77 -5.97
CA ASN A 25 -9.38 18.49 -5.69
C ASN A 25 -8.43 18.55 -4.48
N ASN A 26 -8.27 19.72 -3.84
CA ASN A 26 -7.27 19.92 -2.76
C ASN A 26 -7.85 20.38 -1.41
N ALA A 27 -9.12 20.78 -1.33
CA ALA A 27 -9.73 21.27 -0.08
C ALA A 27 -9.95 20.15 0.96
N SER A 28 -10.12 18.90 0.53
CA SER A 28 -10.21 17.71 1.39
C SER A 28 -8.88 17.30 2.03
N ILE A 29 -7.78 18.01 1.73
CA ILE A 29 -6.45 17.78 2.32
C ILE A 29 -6.39 18.44 3.71
N LEU A 30 -7.13 19.51 4.00
CA LEU A 30 -6.93 20.27 5.25
C LEU A 30 -7.87 19.90 6.40
N GLU A 31 -8.95 19.17 6.13
CA GLU A 31 -9.93 18.75 7.14
C GLU A 31 -9.36 17.67 8.09
N PRO A 32 -9.78 17.66 9.37
CA PRO A 32 -9.45 16.58 10.29
C PRO A 32 -10.14 15.28 9.85
N LEU A 33 -9.38 14.34 9.29
CA LEU A 33 -9.90 13.02 8.93
C LEU A 33 -9.98 12.13 10.15
N ASP A 34 -11.09 11.38 10.27
CA ASP A 34 -11.18 10.27 11.21
C ASP A 34 -10.34 9.10 10.69
N THR A 35 -9.11 9.02 11.18
CA THR A 35 -8.12 7.97 10.87
C THR A 35 -8.67 6.57 11.13
N THR A 36 -9.53 6.40 12.15
CA THR A 36 -10.12 5.11 12.49
C THR A 36 -11.11 4.68 11.44
N TYR A 37 -11.99 5.60 11.05
CA TYR A 37 -12.94 5.38 9.96
C TYR A 37 -12.23 5.07 8.64
N VAL A 38 -11.24 5.88 8.25
CA VAL A 38 -10.46 5.66 7.02
C VAL A 38 -9.79 4.28 7.03
N ALA A 39 -9.14 3.88 8.13
CA ALA A 39 -8.51 2.56 8.24
C ALA A 39 -9.52 1.42 8.11
N ASN A 40 -10.71 1.55 8.70
CA ASN A 40 -11.79 0.57 8.57
C ASN A 40 -12.30 0.45 7.13
N VAL A 41 -12.54 1.57 6.46
CA VAL A 41 -13.01 1.62 5.06
C VAL A 41 -11.98 0.97 4.14
N VAL A 42 -10.70 1.33 4.27
CA VAL A 42 -9.61 0.75 3.48
C VAL A 42 -9.53 -0.76 3.69
N ARG A 43 -9.60 -1.24 4.95
CA ARG A 43 -9.60 -2.69 5.24
C ARG A 43 -10.77 -3.39 4.54
N LYS A 44 -11.98 -2.82 4.61
CA LYS A 44 -13.17 -3.38 3.95
C LYS A 44 -13.00 -3.42 2.43
N LEU A 45 -12.49 -2.36 1.81
CA LEU A 45 -12.27 -2.30 0.36
C LEU A 45 -11.20 -3.30 -0.10
N LEU A 46 -10.09 -3.42 0.63
CA LEU A 46 -9.06 -4.41 0.33
C LEU A 46 -9.62 -5.83 0.34
N ALA A 47 -10.44 -6.16 1.34
CA ALA A 47 -11.11 -7.46 1.43
C ALA A 47 -12.15 -7.67 0.31
N GLN A 48 -13.02 -6.69 0.09
CA GLN A 48 -14.09 -6.75 -0.91
C GLN A 48 -13.57 -6.93 -2.34
N HIS A 49 -12.46 -6.27 -2.68
CA HIS A 49 -11.86 -6.32 -4.02
C HIS A 49 -10.74 -7.36 -4.15
N ASN A 50 -10.48 -8.18 -3.12
CA ASN A 50 -9.38 -9.15 -3.06
C ASN A 50 -8.00 -8.52 -3.35
N ILE A 51 -7.79 -7.29 -2.85
CA ILE A 51 -6.54 -6.56 -3.03
C ILE A 51 -5.65 -6.80 -1.81
N GLY A 52 -4.43 -7.30 -2.05
CA GLY A 52 -3.46 -7.50 -0.99
C GLY A 52 -2.89 -6.18 -0.45
N GLN A 53 -2.74 -6.09 0.88
CA GLN A 53 -2.11 -4.94 1.55
C GLN A 53 -0.73 -4.59 0.96
N ARG A 54 0.04 -5.58 0.51
CA ARG A 54 1.37 -5.37 -0.09
C ARG A 54 1.31 -4.51 -1.36
N ILE A 55 0.35 -4.78 -2.25
CA ILE A 55 0.20 -4.02 -3.50
C ILE A 55 -0.31 -2.62 -3.16
N PHE A 56 -1.33 -2.51 -2.31
CA PHE A 56 -1.83 -1.23 -1.83
C PHE A 56 -0.73 -0.35 -1.20
N ALA A 57 0.09 -0.92 -0.32
CA ALA A 57 1.18 -0.21 0.34
C ALA A 57 2.19 0.38 -0.65
N ARG A 58 2.54 -0.39 -1.68
CA ARG A 58 3.52 0.03 -2.71
C ARG A 58 2.96 1.08 -3.67
N TYR A 59 1.72 0.93 -4.10
CA TYR A 59 1.14 1.77 -5.17
C TYR A 59 0.46 3.04 -4.66
N ILE A 60 -0.14 3.03 -3.47
CA ILE A 60 -0.88 4.19 -2.94
C ILE A 60 -0.04 5.01 -1.97
N LEU A 61 0.68 4.32 -1.07
CA LEU A 61 1.41 4.97 0.02
C LEU A 61 2.92 5.03 -0.22
N SER A 62 3.45 4.24 -1.16
CA SER A 62 4.89 4.03 -1.37
C SER A 62 5.60 3.62 -0.07
N LEU A 63 4.92 2.82 0.76
CA LEU A 63 5.40 2.34 2.06
C LEU A 63 5.63 0.83 2.04
N SER A 64 6.32 0.35 3.07
CA SER A 64 6.46 -1.09 3.32
C SER A 64 5.13 -1.70 3.80
N GLN A 65 4.91 -2.99 3.50
CA GLN A 65 3.71 -3.70 3.96
C GLN A 65 3.60 -3.71 5.49
N GLY A 66 4.71 -3.83 6.22
CA GLY A 66 4.71 -3.77 7.68
C GLY A 66 4.23 -2.42 8.21
N THR A 67 4.69 -1.32 7.62
CA THR A 67 4.24 0.04 8.01
C THR A 67 2.74 0.22 7.79
N VAL A 68 2.23 -0.22 6.64
CA VAL A 68 0.80 -0.10 6.33
C VAL A 68 -0.05 -1.05 7.18
N SER A 69 0.47 -2.23 7.51
CA SER A 69 -0.18 -3.15 8.44
C SER A 69 -0.34 -2.51 9.82
N GLU A 70 0.70 -1.85 10.36
CA GLU A 70 0.61 -1.13 11.63
C GLU A 70 -0.41 0.02 11.55
N LEU A 71 -0.37 0.80 10.47
CA LEU A 71 -1.31 1.91 10.22
C LEU A 71 -2.77 1.44 10.23
N LEU A 72 -3.07 0.30 9.58
CA LEU A 72 -4.43 -0.22 9.48
C LEU A 72 -4.88 -0.99 10.73
N SER A 73 -3.94 -1.58 11.48
CA SER A 73 -4.23 -2.38 12.68
C SER A 73 -4.39 -1.51 13.93
N LYS A 74 -3.64 -0.41 14.03
CA LYS A 74 -3.71 0.54 15.15
C LYS A 74 -3.73 1.97 14.62
N PRO A 75 -4.89 2.44 14.11
CA PRO A 75 -4.98 3.81 13.64
C PRO A 75 -4.77 4.79 14.79
N LYS A 76 -3.70 5.59 14.72
CA LYS A 76 -3.43 6.66 15.69
C LYS A 76 -4.37 7.83 15.42
N CYS A 77 -4.84 8.54 16.46
CA CYS A 77 -5.70 9.71 16.30
C CYS A 77 -5.01 10.82 15.48
N TRP A 78 -5.77 11.49 14.60
CA TRP A 78 -5.28 12.53 13.67
C TRP A 78 -4.34 13.57 14.29
N SER A 79 -4.64 14.04 15.51
CA SER A 79 -3.82 15.04 16.22
C SER A 79 -2.43 14.54 16.63
N LYS A 80 -2.22 13.22 16.72
CA LYS A 80 -0.93 12.60 17.09
C LYS A 80 -0.17 12.01 15.90
N LEU A 81 -0.60 12.33 14.68
CA LEU A 81 0.11 11.98 13.45
C LEU A 81 1.13 13.06 13.10
N THR A 82 2.27 12.62 12.56
CA THR A 82 3.20 13.49 11.83
C THR A 82 2.56 13.93 10.51
N GLU A 83 3.06 15.01 9.90
CA GLU A 83 2.53 15.50 8.60
C GLU A 83 2.55 14.41 7.51
N LYS A 84 3.64 13.63 7.46
CA LYS A 84 3.76 12.45 6.57
C LYS A 84 2.73 11.35 6.86
N GLY A 85 2.39 11.17 8.14
CA GLY A 85 1.32 10.26 8.56
C GLY A 85 -0.05 10.75 8.08
N LYS A 86 -0.34 12.03 8.25
CA LYS A 86 -1.59 12.66 7.77
C LYS A 86 -1.71 12.54 6.26
N GLU A 87 -0.63 12.83 5.53
CA GLU A 87 -0.58 12.65 4.08
C GLU A 87 -0.90 11.21 3.66
N SER A 88 -0.41 10.22 4.40
CA SER A 88 -0.73 8.81 4.14
C SER A 88 -2.23 8.55 4.28
N TYR A 89 -2.88 9.03 5.34
CA TYR A 89 -4.33 8.88 5.51
C TYR A 89 -5.15 9.62 4.46
N ARG A 90 -4.69 10.79 4.00
CA ARG A 90 -5.34 11.50 2.88
C ARG A 90 -5.28 10.68 1.60
N LYS A 91 -4.12 10.10 1.26
CA LYS A 91 -3.98 9.20 0.09
C LYS A 91 -4.88 7.98 0.20
N MET A 92 -4.96 7.38 1.40
CA MET A 92 -5.89 6.28 1.68
C MET A 92 -7.36 6.67 1.46
N TRP A 93 -7.75 7.87 1.90
CA TRP A 93 -9.09 8.40 1.74
C TRP A 93 -9.43 8.71 0.28
N CYS A 94 -8.51 9.33 -0.46
CA CYS A 94 -8.69 9.58 -1.89
C CYS A 94 -8.83 8.27 -2.67
N TRP A 95 -8.00 7.27 -2.35
CA TRP A 95 -8.11 5.94 -2.95
C TRP A 95 -9.46 5.29 -2.64
N ALA A 96 -9.93 5.38 -1.39
CA ALA A 96 -11.19 4.78 -0.98
C ALA A 96 -12.43 5.41 -1.68
N ASN A 97 -12.34 6.68 -2.07
CA ASN A 97 -13.41 7.38 -2.81
C ASN A 97 -13.28 7.25 -4.34
N SER A 98 -12.18 6.72 -4.85
CA SER A 98 -11.94 6.58 -6.30
C SER A 98 -12.07 5.12 -6.71
N GLU A 99 -13.21 4.78 -7.32
CA GLU A 99 -13.45 3.43 -7.82
C GLU A 99 -12.42 3.02 -8.89
N GLU A 100 -12.03 3.95 -9.76
CA GLU A 100 -10.98 3.72 -10.77
C GLU A 100 -9.68 3.27 -10.11
N SER A 101 -9.24 3.95 -9.05
CA SER A 101 -8.02 3.59 -8.32
C SER A 101 -8.09 2.20 -7.69
N ILE A 102 -9.28 1.79 -7.24
CA ILE A 102 -9.52 0.45 -6.70
C ILE A 102 -9.44 -0.60 -7.82
N LEU A 103 -10.07 -0.34 -8.96
CA LEU A 103 -10.05 -1.23 -10.13
C LEU A 103 -8.64 -1.39 -10.71
N THR A 104 -7.84 -0.33 -10.76
CA THR A 104 -6.44 -0.39 -11.17
C THR A 104 -5.64 -1.36 -10.29
N LEU A 105 -5.75 -1.24 -8.96
CA LEU A 105 -5.06 -2.17 -8.06
C LEU A 105 -5.58 -3.60 -8.17
N LYS A 106 -6.88 -3.78 -8.40
CA LYS A 106 -7.48 -5.11 -8.62
C LYS A 106 -6.91 -5.78 -9.87
N SER A 107 -6.69 -5.02 -10.95
CA SER A 107 -6.08 -5.51 -12.19
C SER A 107 -4.60 -5.85 -12.01
N ILE A 108 -3.86 -5.05 -11.23
CA ILE A 108 -2.44 -5.24 -10.95
C ILE A 108 -2.19 -6.38 -9.95
N SER A 109 -3.15 -6.66 -9.06
CA SER A 109 -3.05 -7.73 -8.07
C SER A 109 -2.72 -9.03 -8.81
N PRO A 110 -1.52 -9.62 -8.62
CA PRO A 110 -1.16 -10.82 -9.33
C PRO A 110 -2.18 -11.88 -8.94
N ARG A 111 -3.02 -12.29 -9.90
CA ARG A 111 -3.91 -13.43 -9.72
C ARG A 111 -3.06 -14.53 -9.11
N LYS A 112 -3.41 -14.93 -7.89
CA LYS A 112 -2.78 -16.02 -7.14
C LYS A 112 -2.86 -17.27 -8.02
N GLY A 113 -1.86 -17.43 -8.89
CA GLY A 113 -1.92 -18.28 -10.07
C GLY A 113 -0.63 -18.33 -10.87
N MET A 114 0.39 -17.51 -10.56
CA MET A 114 1.77 -17.81 -10.96
C MET A 114 2.49 -18.61 -9.86
N ASN A 115 1.82 -19.68 -9.44
CA ASN A 115 2.45 -20.86 -8.87
C ASN A 115 2.49 -21.94 -9.98
N ASN A 116 3.02 -21.64 -11.16
CA ASN A 116 3.63 -22.69 -11.98
C ASN A 116 5.06 -22.91 -11.47
N ARG A 117 5.17 -23.29 -10.19
CA ARG A 117 6.16 -24.29 -9.83
C ARG A 117 5.54 -25.57 -10.35
N SER A 118 5.94 -25.95 -11.57
CA SER A 118 5.67 -27.25 -12.17
C SER A 118 6.16 -28.35 -11.23
N LYS A 119 5.31 -28.73 -10.28
CA LYS A 119 5.24 -30.08 -9.70
C LYS A 119 4.04 -30.72 -10.38
N ASP A 120 4.10 -32.01 -10.62
CA ASP A 120 3.18 -32.82 -11.44
C ASP A 120 3.55 -32.90 -12.93
N ASN A 121 4.76 -33.38 -13.23
CA ASN A 121 4.91 -34.37 -14.29
C ASN A 121 5.35 -35.70 -13.65
N PRO A 122 4.58 -36.81 -13.78
CA PRO A 122 4.88 -38.09 -13.18
C PRO A 122 5.81 -38.92 -14.10
N TYR A 123 7.13 -38.85 -13.85
CA TYR A 123 8.26 -39.76 -14.21
C TYR A 123 8.31 -40.49 -15.59
N PRO A 124 9.50 -40.55 -16.24
CA PRO A 124 10.50 -41.57 -15.84
C PRO A 124 11.93 -41.01 -15.70
N ALA A 125 12.76 -41.75 -14.96
CA ALA A 125 14.15 -41.46 -14.68
C ALA A 125 15.02 -41.34 -15.96
N VAL A 126 15.97 -40.38 -15.98
CA VAL A 126 17.42 -40.56 -16.28
C VAL A 126 18.09 -39.20 -16.61
N SER A 127 19.30 -39.00 -16.06
CA SER A 127 20.44 -38.12 -16.45
C SER A 127 20.19 -36.85 -17.30
N THR A 128 20.82 -35.70 -17.03
CA THR A 128 22.27 -35.48 -17.07
C THR A 128 22.63 -34.13 -16.44
N LYS A 129 23.82 -34.10 -15.84
CA LYS A 129 24.52 -32.89 -15.39
C LYS A 129 24.83 -32.01 -16.61
N HIS A 130 24.29 -30.78 -16.66
CA HIS A 130 24.79 -29.76 -17.59
C HIS A 130 26.10 -29.20 -17.00
N THR A 131 27.19 -29.90 -17.29
CA THR A 131 28.56 -29.42 -17.11
C THR A 131 29.12 -29.20 -18.51
N ASP A 132 29.53 -27.96 -18.80
CA ASP A 132 30.15 -27.57 -20.07
C ASP A 132 31.11 -28.65 -20.62
N PRO A 133 31.09 -28.96 -21.93
CA PRO A 133 31.92 -30.01 -22.52
C PRO A 133 33.42 -29.76 -22.27
N ALA A 134 33.84 -28.49 -22.17
CA ALA A 134 35.20 -28.12 -21.79
C ALA A 134 35.55 -28.50 -20.34
N THR A 135 34.58 -28.44 -19.43
CA THR A 135 34.75 -28.80 -18.02
C THR A 135 34.83 -30.32 -17.87
N HIS A 136 34.00 -31.07 -18.60
CA HIS A 136 34.07 -32.53 -18.62
C HIS A 136 35.43 -33.03 -19.11
N GLN A 137 35.98 -32.42 -20.17
CA GLN A 137 37.32 -32.76 -20.68
C GLN A 137 38.42 -32.51 -19.65
N LYS A 138 38.35 -31.41 -18.89
CA LYS A 138 39.32 -31.12 -17.81
C LYS A 138 39.26 -32.15 -16.69
N ILE A 139 38.07 -32.54 -16.27
CA ILE A 139 37.90 -33.53 -15.19
C ILE A 139 38.48 -34.89 -15.60
N VAL A 140 38.21 -35.33 -16.83
CA VAL A 140 38.76 -36.60 -17.34
C VAL A 140 40.29 -36.55 -17.44
N GLN A 141 40.85 -35.42 -17.89
CA GLN A 141 42.30 -35.27 -17.99
C GLN A 141 42.98 -35.31 -16.62
N ILE A 142 42.40 -34.66 -15.61
CA ILE A 142 42.92 -34.66 -14.23
C ILE A 142 42.92 -36.08 -13.66
N LEU A 143 41.85 -36.85 -13.86
CA LEU A 143 41.74 -38.22 -13.38
C LEU A 143 42.73 -39.16 -14.10
N ALA A 144 42.92 -38.99 -15.40
CA ALA A 144 43.87 -39.79 -16.16
C ALA A 144 45.33 -39.51 -15.77
N ASP A 145 45.67 -38.25 -15.49
CA ASP A 145 47.02 -37.88 -15.05
C ASP A 145 47.33 -38.47 -13.66
N ALA A 146 46.33 -38.47 -12.76
CA ALA A 146 46.47 -39.03 -11.41
C ALA A 146 46.77 -40.54 -11.38
N GLN A 147 46.38 -41.31 -12.41
CA GLN A 147 46.67 -42.75 -12.48
C GLN A 147 48.04 -43.09 -13.07
N LYS A 148 48.76 -42.12 -13.64
CA LYS A 148 50.03 -42.38 -14.33
C LYS A 148 51.28 -42.14 -13.47
N GLN A 149 51.09 -41.74 -12.21
CA GLN A 149 52.17 -41.49 -11.24
C GLN A 149 52.28 -42.58 -10.15
N GLN A 150 51.73 -43.77 -10.40
CA GLN A 150 51.98 -44.97 -9.58
C GLN A 150 52.71 -46.03 -10.39
#